data_AF-A0A183J6N0-F1
#
_entry.id   AF-A0A183J6N0-F1
#
_cell.length_a   1.000
_cell.length_b   1.000
_cell.length_c   1.000
_cell.angle_alpha   90.00
_cell.angle_beta   90.00
_cell.angle_gamma   90.00
#
_symmetry.space_group_name_H-M   'P 1'
#
loop_
_entity.id
_entity.type
_entity.pdbx_description
1 polymer ?
#
loop_
_entity_poly.entity_id
_entity_poly.type
_entity_poly.pdbx_seq_one_letter_code
_entity_poly.pdbx_strand_id
1 'polypeptide(L)' 'MDEMVFEEYGFQSALRINPSSLSMYKYMKENPQSLMCVVIDSGYSFTHVVPYFRGRQIKNGILR' A
#
# COMPACT_ATOMS: atom_id res chain seq x y z
N MET A 1 -9.58 2.81 16.66
CA MET A 1 -8.85 1.60 16.22
C MET A 1 -7.51 1.51 16.89
N ASP A 2 -6.73 2.60 16.93
CA ASP A 2 -5.46 2.60 17.66
C ASP A 2 -5.69 2.36 19.18
N GLU A 3 -6.73 2.96 19.77
CA GLU A 3 -7.18 2.70 21.16
C GLU A 3 -7.41 1.20 21.44
N MET A 4 -8.25 0.52 20.64
CA MET A 4 -8.43 -0.94 20.75
C MET A 4 -7.10 -1.72 20.64
N VAL A 5 -6.23 -1.35 19.71
CA VAL A 5 -4.96 -2.08 19.47
C VAL A 5 -3.99 -1.92 20.64
N PHE A 6 -3.85 -0.72 21.21
CA PHE A 6 -2.84 -0.44 22.22
C PHE A 6 -3.38 -0.54 23.65
N GLU A 7 -4.58 -0.05 23.92
CA GLU A 7 -5.15 0.01 25.27
C GLU A 7 -5.91 -1.26 25.62
N GLU A 8 -6.82 -1.72 24.75
CA GLU A 8 -7.61 -2.92 25.02
C GLU A 8 -6.82 -4.22 24.80
N TYR A 9 -6.12 -4.34 23.67
CA TYR A 9 -5.39 -5.56 23.30
C TYR A 9 -3.92 -5.57 23.74
N GLY A 10 -3.36 -4.44 24.15
CA GLY A 10 -2.00 -4.37 24.71
C GLY A 10 -0.87 -4.70 23.72
N PHE A 11 -1.05 -4.51 22.42
CA PHE A 11 0.01 -4.73 21.44
C PHE A 11 1.17 -3.73 21.63
N GLN A 12 2.41 -4.20 21.48
CA GLN A 12 3.59 -3.34 21.62
C GLN A 12 3.81 -2.37 20.44
N SER A 13 3.32 -2.73 19.26
CA SER A 13 3.48 -1.92 18.05
C SER A 13 2.42 -2.29 17.01
N ALA A 14 2.12 -1.34 16.12
CA ALA A 14 1.25 -1.56 14.97
C ALA A 14 1.76 -0.78 13.75
N LEU A 15 1.66 -1.40 12.57
CA LEU A 15 1.98 -0.77 11.28
C LEU A 15 0.69 -0.58 10.47
N ARG A 16 0.40 0.66 10.10
CA ARG A 16 -0.70 1.01 9.20
C ARG A 16 -0.13 1.41 7.84
N ILE A 17 -0.43 0.65 6.80
CA ILE A 17 0.05 0.89 5.43
C ILE A 17 -1.01 0.48 4.39
N ASN A 18 -0.96 1.09 3.21
CA ASN A 18 -1.83 0.72 2.09
C ASN A 18 -1.42 -0.65 1.52
N PRO A 19 -2.37 -1.57 1.26
CA PRO A 19 -2.08 -2.87 0.64
C PRO A 19 -1.34 -2.76 -0.69
N SER A 20 -1.72 -1.80 -1.54
CA SER A 20 -1.05 -1.52 -2.82
C SER A 20 0.44 -1.19 -2.67
N SER A 21 0.87 -0.62 -1.54
CA SER A 21 2.28 -0.33 -1.28
C SER A 21 3.09 -1.61 -1.05
N LEU A 22 2.48 -2.65 -0.47
CA LEU A 22 3.13 -3.96 -0.30
C LEU A 22 3.24 -4.69 -1.64
N SER A 23 2.21 -4.63 -2.49
CA SER A 23 2.24 -5.16 -3.85
C SER A 23 3.31 -4.47 -4.71
N MET A 24 3.38 -3.14 -4.65
CA MET A 24 4.45 -2.38 -5.31
C MET A 24 5.83 -2.77 -4.77
N TYR A 25 6.00 -2.88 -3.45
CA TYR A 25 7.28 -3.25 -2.84
C TYR A 25 7.78 -4.61 -3.34
N LYS A 26 6.91 -5.62 -3.39
CA LYS A 26 7.22 -6.93 -3.97
C LYS A 26 7.66 -6.79 -5.43
N TYR A 27 6.87 -6.09 -6.25
CA TYR A 27 7.17 -5.89 -7.66
C TYR A 27 8.54 -5.23 -7.87
N MET A 28 8.85 -4.16 -7.13
CA MET A 28 10.14 -3.46 -7.23
C MET A 28 11.31 -4.33 -6.76
N LYS A 29 11.10 -5.18 -5.75
CA LYS A 29 12.11 -6.14 -5.28
C LYS A 29 12.41 -7.19 -6.35
N GLU A 30 11.40 -7.65 -7.08
CA GLU A 30 11.53 -8.61 -8.19
C GLU A 30 12.02 -7.95 -9.48
N ASN A 31 11.84 -6.63 -9.62
CA ASN A 31 12.18 -5.85 -10.81
C ASN A 31 13.01 -4.61 -10.43
N PRO A 32 14.28 -4.77 -10.00
CA PRO A 32 15.08 -3.69 -9.42
C PRO A 32 15.41 -2.55 -10.39
N GLN A 33 15.29 -2.78 -11.71
CA GLN A 33 15.47 -1.75 -12.74
C GLN A 33 14.21 -0.93 -13.02
N SER A 34 13.03 -1.39 -12.57
CA SER A 34 11.78 -0.66 -12.76
C SER A 34 11.77 0.59 -11.89
N LEU A 35 11.55 1.76 -12.50
CA LEU A 35 11.43 3.03 -11.78
C LEU A 35 10.00 3.38 -11.41
N MET A 36 9.02 2.71 -12.00
CA MET A 36 7.60 3.00 -11.83
C MET A 36 6.76 1.74 -12.00
N CYS A 37 5.58 1.76 -11.40
CA CYS A 37 4.53 0.78 -11.68
C CYS A 37 3.17 1.40 -11.37
N VAL A 38 2.11 0.76 -11.89
CA VAL A 38 0.74 1.06 -11.49
C VAL A 38 0.18 -0.21 -10.87
N VAL A 39 -0.32 -0.12 -9.64
CA VAL A 39 -1.00 -1.23 -8.99
C VAL A 39 -2.49 -1.06 -9.22
N ILE A 40 -3.10 -2.05 -9.86
CA ILE A 40 -4.55 -2.17 -10.01
C ILE A 40 -5.01 -3.21 -8.99
N ASP A 41 -5.53 -2.75 -7.86
CA ASP A 41 -6.00 -3.58 -6.75
C ASP A 41 -7.51 -3.75 -6.86
N SER A 42 -7.94 -4.81 -7.54
CA SER A 42 -9.35 -5.17 -7.75
C SER A 42 -9.81 -6.11 -6.63
N GLY A 43 -10.18 -5.54 -5.49
CA GLY A 43 -10.70 -6.28 -4.35
C GLY A 43 -12.19 -6.60 -4.47
N TYR A 44 -12.74 -7.23 -3.43
CA TYR A 44 -14.16 -7.60 -3.38
C TYR A 44 -15.09 -6.38 -3.42
N SER A 45 -14.79 -5.34 -2.64
CA SER A 45 -15.66 -4.17 -2.50
C SER A 45 -15.26 -2.99 -3.39
N PHE A 46 -13.98 -2.87 -3.76
CA PHE A 46 -13.43 -1.70 -4.45
C PHE A 46 -12.30 -2.09 -5.40
N THR A 47 -12.15 -1.30 -6.46
CA THR A 47 -11.00 -1.38 -7.37
C THR A 47 -10.19 -0.10 -7.24
N HIS A 48 -8.92 -0.18 -6.83
CA HIS A 48 -8.06 0.99 -6.72
C HIS A 48 -6.99 0.98 -7.81
N VAL A 49 -6.77 2.11 -8.46
CA VAL A 49 -5.66 2.32 -9.39
C VAL A 49 -4.68 3.27 -8.72
N VAL A 50 -3.49 2.76 -8.38
CA VAL A 50 -2.49 3.51 -7.61
C VAL A 50 -1.17 3.54 -8.38
N PRO A 51 -0.82 4.68 -9.01
CA PRO A 51 0.48 4.86 -9.64
C PRO A 51 1.58 5.10 -8.61
N TYR A 52 2.74 4.50 -8.86
CA TYR A 52 3.95 4.63 -8.05
C TYR A 52 5.14 5.04 -8.92
N PHE A 53 5.96 5.94 -8.41
CA PHE A 53 7.26 6.31 -8.98
C PHE A 53 8.33 6.25 -7.89
N ARG A 54 9.40 5.49 -8.13
CA ARG A 54 10.52 5.24 -7.20
C ARG A 54 10.04 4.88 -5.78
N GLY A 55 9.07 3.97 -5.71
CA GLY A 55 8.50 3.48 -4.46
C GLY A 55 7.51 4.41 -3.75
N ARG A 56 7.20 5.59 -4.32
CA ARG A 56 6.28 6.57 -3.74
C ARG A 56 4.98 6.65 -4.54
N GLN A 57 3.85 6.75 -3.84
CA GLN A 57 2.54 6.96 -4.46
C GLN A 57 2.44 8.34 -5.13
N ILE A 58 1.88 8.40 -6.33
CA ILE A 58 1.54 9.66 -7.01
C ILE A 58 0.08 9.99 -6.68
N LYS A 59 -0.14 10.78 -5.62
CA LYS A 59 -1.47 11.04 -5.05
C LYS A 59 -2.49 11.56 -6.07
N ASN A 60 -2.09 12.47 -6.95
CA ASN A 60 -2.99 13.08 -7.94
C ASN A 60 -3.45 12.10 -9.03
N GLY A 61 -2.80 10.94 -9.16
CA GLY A 61 -3.16 9.91 -10.12
C GLY A 61 -3.91 8.72 -9.51
N ILE A 62 -4.30 8.81 -8.23
CA ILE A 62 -5.03 7.72 -7.57
C ILE A 62 -6.50 7.77 -7.96
N LEU A 63 -7.04 6.63 -8.39
CA LEU A 63 -8.45 6.44 -8.71
C LEU A 63 -9.02 5.26 -7.91
N ARG A 64 -10.34 5.28 -7.70
CA ARG A 64 -11.12 4.21 -7.06
C ARG A 64 -12.40 4.00 -7.84
#